data_AF-A0A0U5E7H8-F1
#
_entry.id   AF-A0A0U5E7H8-F1
#
_cell.length_a   1.000
_cell.length_b   1.000
_cell.length_c   1.000
_cell.angle_alpha   90.00
_cell.angle_beta   90.00
_cell.angle_gamma   90.00
#
_symmetry.space_group_name_H-M   'P 1'
#
loop_
_entity.id
_entity.type
_entity.pdbx_description
1 polymer ?
#
loop_
_entity_poly.entity_id
_entity_poly.type
_entity_poly.pdbx_seq_one_letter_code
_entity_poly.pdbx_strand_id
1 'polypeptide(L)'
;MGQFMLRSCCTAILWLRWPTTKSRIWGAETVSVTAELVYRAKDAFGKGFIEVVIWRLPVPVVPSDHPFKYRLVYSVDGKRLVGYDNERGKGDHKHIGENECPYTWVNPKQLMADFLADVEGFIE
;
A
#
# COMPACT_ATOMS: atom_id res chain seq x y z
N MET A 1 39.95 7.70 8.23
CA MET A 1 39.05 8.44 9.13
C MET A 1 38.25 9.40 8.26
N GLY A 2 37.20 9.00 7.53
CA GLY A 2 35.99 8.36 8.02
C GLY A 2 34.96 9.44 8.32
N GLN A 3 34.51 10.20 7.30
CA GLN A 3 33.52 11.25 7.45
C GLN A 3 32.22 10.87 6.72
N PHE A 4 31.14 11.08 7.45
CA PHE A 4 29.81 10.53 7.29
C PHE A 4 29.12 10.94 5.98
N MET A 5 28.58 9.94 5.30
CA MET A 5 27.68 10.08 4.16
C MET A 5 26.27 10.40 4.69
N LEU A 6 25.91 11.68 4.71
CA LEU A 6 24.50 12.10 4.85
C LEU A 6 23.79 11.85 3.51
N ARG A 7 23.17 10.68 3.37
CA ARG A 7 22.15 10.44 2.32
C ARG A 7 20.78 10.64 2.92
N SER A 8 20.32 11.88 2.85
CA SER A 8 18.89 12.20 2.93
C SER A 8 18.26 11.81 1.59
N CYS A 9 17.64 10.64 1.54
CA CYS A 9 16.82 10.19 0.42
C CYS A 9 15.48 9.69 0.96
N CYS A 10 14.57 10.60 1.25
CA CYS A 10 13.13 10.29 1.27
C CYS A 10 12.43 11.37 0.44
N THR A 11 12.28 11.04 -0.83
CA THR A 11 11.62 11.84 -1.86
C THR A 11 10.17 12.09 -1.45
N ALA A 12 9.76 13.35 -1.57
CA ALA A 12 8.40 13.81 -1.34
C ALA A 12 7.38 12.93 -2.08
N ILE A 13 6.39 12.44 -1.34
CA ILE A 13 5.20 11.78 -1.89
C ILE A 13 4.41 12.85 -2.66
N LEU A 14 4.61 12.90 -3.98
CA LEU A 14 3.87 13.76 -4.89
C LEU A 14 2.46 13.19 -5.08
N TRP A 15 1.53 13.60 -4.20
CA TRP A 15 0.10 13.39 -4.40
C TRP A 15 -0.41 14.35 -5.48
N LEU A 16 -0.27 14.00 -6.77
CA LEU A 16 -0.90 14.77 -7.84
C LEU A 16 -1.47 13.86 -8.94
N ARG A 17 -2.81 13.79 -8.93
CA ARG A 17 -3.70 13.93 -10.09
C ARG A 17 -3.42 13.03 -11.29
N TRP A 18 -4.25 12.00 -11.43
CA TRP A 18 -4.35 11.17 -12.64
C TRP A 18 -4.62 12.02 -13.89
N PRO A 19 -3.84 11.88 -14.99
CA PRO A 19 -4.13 12.54 -16.24
C PRO A 19 -5.23 11.75 -16.99
N THR A 20 -6.38 12.38 -17.21
CA THR A 20 -7.39 11.90 -18.15
C THR A 20 -7.00 12.35 -19.56
N THR A 21 -6.18 11.54 -20.24
CA THR A 21 -5.90 11.75 -21.67
C THR A 21 -7.19 11.46 -22.46
N LYS A 22 -7.92 12.49 -22.87
CA LYS A 22 -9.06 12.37 -23.80
C LYS A 22 -8.54 12.26 -25.23
N SER A 23 -8.46 11.06 -25.78
CA SER A 23 -8.39 10.85 -27.23
C SER A 23 -9.82 10.74 -27.79
N ARG A 24 -10.13 11.58 -28.77
CA ARG A 24 -11.42 11.66 -29.46
C ARG A 24 -11.52 10.53 -30.49
N ILE A 25 -12.19 9.44 -30.12
CA ILE A 25 -12.71 8.41 -31.03
C ILE A 25 -14.23 8.51 -31.07
N TRP A 26 -14.80 8.62 -32.28
CA TRP A 26 -16.24 8.73 -32.49
C TRP A 26 -16.89 7.37 -32.25
N GLY A 27 -17.80 7.27 -31.27
CA GLY A 27 -18.71 6.13 -31.10
C GLY A 27 -18.45 5.17 -29.93
N ALA A 28 -17.50 5.44 -29.04
CA ALA A 28 -17.33 4.66 -27.80
C ALA A 28 -17.82 5.46 -26.59
N GLU A 29 -18.88 4.99 -25.95
CA GLU A 29 -19.34 5.47 -24.65
C GLU A 29 -18.18 5.28 -23.66
N THR A 30 -17.57 6.39 -23.20
CA THR A 30 -16.43 6.33 -22.30
C THR A 30 -16.92 5.92 -20.91
N VAL A 31 -16.93 4.62 -20.61
CA VAL A 31 -17.11 4.14 -19.24
C VAL A 31 -15.87 4.61 -18.46
N SER A 32 -16.04 5.61 -17.60
CA SER A 32 -15.00 6.01 -16.67
C SER A 32 -14.84 4.92 -15.62
N VAL A 33 -13.92 3.99 -15.85
CA VAL A 33 -13.61 2.95 -14.87
C VAL A 33 -12.78 3.58 -13.77
N THR A 34 -13.42 3.92 -12.65
CA THR A 34 -12.78 4.53 -11.48
C THR A 34 -12.28 3.47 -10.52
N ALA A 35 -11.39 3.84 -9.60
CA ALA A 35 -11.03 2.97 -8.49
C ALA A 35 -12.22 2.80 -7.54
N GLU A 36 -12.49 1.56 -7.14
CA GLU A 36 -13.54 1.19 -6.19
C GLU A 36 -12.91 0.98 -4.80
N LEU A 37 -13.46 1.62 -3.78
CA LEU A 37 -13.05 1.34 -2.39
C LEU A 37 -13.66 0.01 -1.95
N VAL A 38 -12.82 -0.98 -1.67
CA VAL A 38 -13.25 -2.33 -1.26
C VAL A 38 -13.40 -2.40 0.26
N TYR A 39 -12.42 -1.85 0.98
CA TYR A 39 -12.41 -1.89 2.43
C TYR A 39 -11.64 -0.72 3.02
N ARG A 40 -12.17 -0.15 4.10
CA ARG A 40 -11.49 0.88 4.89
C ARG A 40 -11.84 0.68 6.36
N ALA A 41 -10.82 0.57 7.20
CA ALA A 41 -10.97 0.51 8.64
C ALA A 41 -9.82 1.23 9.33
N LYS A 42 -10.10 1.78 10.51
CA LYS A 42 -9.09 2.36 11.39
C LYS A 42 -9.56 2.15 12.82
N ASP A 43 -8.92 1.22 13.51
CA ASP A 43 -9.36 0.75 14.82
C ASP A 43 -8.20 0.68 15.81
N ALA A 44 -8.51 0.89 17.09
CA ALA A 44 -7.56 0.64 18.15
C ALA A 44 -7.26 -0.86 18.23
N PHE A 45 -5.98 -1.20 18.40
CA PHE A 45 -5.53 -2.58 18.47
C PHE A 45 -4.33 -2.69 19.41
N GLY A 46 -4.53 -3.35 20.55
CA GLY A 46 -3.53 -3.40 21.63
C GLY A 46 -3.14 -2.00 22.11
N LYS A 47 -1.84 -1.70 22.10
CA LYS A 47 -1.27 -0.39 22.47
C LYS A 47 -1.28 0.63 21.32
N GLY A 48 -1.70 0.22 20.13
CA GLY A 48 -1.61 1.00 18.90
C GLY A 48 -2.91 1.07 18.12
N PHE A 49 -2.78 1.34 16.83
CA PHE A 49 -3.89 1.38 15.88
C PHE A 49 -3.52 0.60 14.62
N ILE A 50 -4.51 -0.10 14.07
CA ILE A 50 -4.47 -0.66 12.73
C ILE A 50 -5.22 0.30 11.80
N GLU A 51 -4.63 0.61 10.64
CA GLU A 51 -5.29 1.31 9.55
C GLU A 51 -5.19 0.46 8.29
N VAL A 52 -6.34 0.15 7.68
CA VAL A 52 -6.44 -0.64 6.46
C VAL A 52 -7.20 0.15 5.42
N VAL A 53 -6.63 0.22 4.21
CA VAL A 53 -7.35 0.67 3.03
C VAL A 53 -7.03 -0.22 1.84
N ILE A 54 -8.07 -0.73 1.19
CA ILE A 54 -7.98 -1.60 0.01
C ILE A 54 -8.88 -1.02 -1.07
N TRP A 55 -8.32 -0.83 -2.26
CA TRP A 55 -9.02 -0.40 -3.46
C TRP A 55 -8.92 -1.48 -4.52
N ARG A 56 -9.97 -1.62 -5.33
CA ARG A 56 -9.93 -2.32 -6.61
C ARG A 56 -9.71 -1.30 -7.71
N LEU A 57 -8.69 -1.52 -8.54
CA LEU A 57 -8.32 -0.64 -9.63
C LEU A 57 -8.79 -1.18 -10.98
N PRO A 58 -9.07 -0.30 -11.96
CA PRO A 58 -9.33 -0.72 -13.34
C PRO A 58 -8.09 -1.30 -14.03
N VAL A 59 -6.91 -0.86 -13.61
CA VAL A 59 -5.61 -1.29 -14.14
C VAL A 59 -4.68 -1.57 -12.95
N PRO A 60 -3.97 -2.73 -12.92
CA PRO A 60 -3.02 -3.07 -11.87
C PRO A 60 -1.92 -2.02 -11.64
N VAL A 61 -1.36 -2.01 -10.42
CA VAL A 61 -0.18 -1.21 -10.08
C VAL A 61 1.08 -1.95 -10.52
N VAL A 62 1.61 -1.67 -11.70
CA VAL A 62 2.85 -2.31 -12.21
C VAL A 62 4.01 -2.15 -11.20
N PRO A 63 4.72 -3.22 -10.79
CA PRO A 63 4.72 -4.59 -11.35
C PRO A 63 3.71 -5.60 -10.75
N SER A 64 2.81 -5.22 -9.84
CA SER A 64 1.78 -6.12 -9.34
C SER A 64 0.82 -6.56 -10.46
N ASP A 65 0.55 -7.86 -10.55
CA ASP A 65 -0.29 -8.47 -11.59
C ASP A 65 -1.79 -8.53 -11.24
N HIS A 66 -2.19 -7.89 -10.15
CA HIS A 66 -3.57 -7.91 -9.65
C HIS A 66 -4.21 -6.52 -9.59
N PRO A 67 -5.55 -6.42 -9.71
CA PRO A 67 -6.25 -5.15 -9.76
C PRO A 67 -6.52 -4.59 -8.36
N PHE A 68 -5.61 -4.75 -7.40
CA PHE A 68 -5.78 -4.20 -6.05
C PHE A 68 -4.65 -3.24 -5.71
N LYS A 69 -5.02 -2.12 -5.10
CA LYS A 69 -4.09 -1.25 -4.38
C LYS A 69 -4.40 -1.34 -2.91
N TYR A 70 -3.39 -1.42 -2.07
CA TYR A 70 -3.61 -1.53 -0.63
C TYR A 70 -2.58 -0.75 0.18
N ARG A 71 -3.00 -0.39 1.40
CA ARG A 71 -2.15 0.15 2.46
C ARG A 71 -2.70 -0.36 3.79
N LEU A 72 -1.97 -1.27 4.42
CA LEU A 72 -2.25 -1.77 5.77
C LEU A 72 -1.11 -1.32 6.67
N VAL A 73 -1.42 -0.80 7.85
CA VAL A 73 -0.42 -0.26 8.78
C VAL A 73 -0.84 -0.60 10.20
N TYR A 74 0.12 -1.09 10.99
CA TYR A 74 0.03 -1.13 12.45
C TYR A 74 1.08 -0.19 13.02
N SER A 75 0.65 0.73 13.88
CA SER A 75 1.51 1.72 14.51
C SER A 75 1.24 1.84 16.01
N VAL A 76 2.29 1.98 16.79
CA VAL A 76 2.27 2.24 18.24
C VAL A 76 3.04 3.54 18.49
N ASP A 77 2.47 4.47 19.25
CA ASP A 77 3.08 5.77 19.58
C ASP A 77 3.63 6.53 18.36
N GLY A 78 2.92 6.45 17.23
CA GLY A 78 3.31 7.10 15.97
C GLY A 78 4.43 6.39 15.19
N LYS A 79 4.98 5.28 15.69
CA LYS A 79 5.94 4.44 14.99
C LYS A 79 5.23 3.29 14.26
N ARG A 80 5.43 3.18 12.94
CA ARG A 80 4.99 2.03 12.14
C ARG A 80 5.83 0.80 12.52
N LEU A 81 5.15 -0.27 12.93
CA LEU A 81 5.77 -1.56 13.25
C LEU A 81 5.55 -2.59 12.16
N VAL A 82 4.34 -2.61 11.58
CA VAL A 82 4.01 -3.46 10.44
C VAL A 82 3.37 -2.59 9.37
N GLY A 83 3.69 -2.81 8.10
CA GLY A 83 2.82 -2.30 7.06
C GLY A 83 3.01 -2.98 5.72
N TYR A 84 1.91 -3.11 4.99
CA TYR A 84 1.85 -3.74 3.68
C TYR A 84 1.33 -2.72 2.69
N ASP A 85 2.02 -2.57 1.57
CA ASP A 85 1.62 -1.72 0.46
C ASP A 85 2.12 -2.27 -0.87
N ASN A 86 1.55 -1.72 -1.94
CA ASN A 86 2.07 -1.95 -3.28
C ASN A 86 2.28 -0.63 -4.02
N GLU A 87 3.52 -0.45 -4.48
CA GLU A 87 3.99 0.79 -5.10
C GLU A 87 4.50 0.57 -6.50
N ARG A 88 4.28 1.57 -7.37
CA ARG A 88 4.78 1.54 -8.74
C ARG A 88 6.29 1.40 -8.72
N GLY A 89 6.81 0.40 -9.43
CA GLY A 89 8.24 0.13 -9.53
C GLY A 89 8.81 -0.80 -8.45
N LYS A 90 8.08 -1.06 -7.35
CA LYS A 90 8.46 -2.05 -6.33
C LYS A 90 7.57 -3.29 -6.36
N GLY A 91 6.28 -3.09 -6.59
CA GLY A 91 5.27 -4.14 -6.48
C GLY A 91 4.84 -4.33 -5.04
N ASP A 92 4.36 -5.53 -4.75
CA ASP A 92 3.84 -5.95 -3.46
C ASP A 92 4.99 -6.14 -2.47
N HIS A 93 4.93 -5.45 -1.34
CA HIS A 93 5.93 -5.56 -0.30
C HIS A 93 5.35 -5.32 1.09
N LYS A 94 6.11 -5.74 2.10
CA LYS A 94 5.79 -5.52 3.50
C LYS A 94 6.99 -4.96 4.25
N HIS A 95 6.70 -4.25 5.32
CA HIS A 95 7.65 -3.64 6.23
C HIS A 95 7.42 -4.20 7.62
N ILE A 96 8.46 -4.77 8.22
CA ILE A 96 8.45 -5.38 9.54
C ILE A 96 9.55 -4.72 10.36
N GLY A 97 9.16 -3.87 11.30
CA GLY A 97 10.05 -2.92 11.96
C GLY A 97 10.73 -2.01 10.93
N GLU A 98 12.04 -2.18 10.79
CA GLU A 98 12.88 -1.40 9.85
C GLU A 98 13.18 -2.17 8.54
N ASN A 99 12.73 -3.42 8.43
CA ASN A 99 13.03 -4.29 7.30
C ASN A 99 11.93 -4.23 6.25
N GLU A 100 12.30 -3.97 5.00
CA GLU A 100 11.44 -4.07 3.82
C GLU A 100 11.70 -5.39 3.10
N CYS A 101 10.64 -6.14 2.75
CA CYS A 101 10.76 -7.38 1.99
C CYS A 101 9.61 -7.57 0.98
N PRO A 102 9.85 -8.27 -0.15
CA PRO A 102 8.80 -8.58 -1.11
C PRO A 102 7.65 -9.37 -0.48
N TYR A 103 6.43 -9.11 -0.92
CA TYR A 103 5.24 -9.83 -0.50
C TYR A 103 4.63 -10.56 -1.69
N THR A 104 4.27 -11.83 -1.51
CA THR A 104 3.63 -12.63 -2.57
C THR A 104 2.12 -12.47 -2.44
N TRP A 105 1.52 -11.73 -3.38
CA TRP A 105 0.08 -11.56 -3.42
C TRP A 105 -0.66 -12.87 -3.69
N VAL A 106 -1.79 -13.08 -2.99
CA VAL A 106 -2.73 -14.18 -3.25
C VAL A 106 -4.14 -13.64 -3.46
N ASN A 107 -4.74 -13.05 -2.42
CA ASN A 107 -6.06 -12.43 -2.47
C ASN A 107 -6.26 -11.51 -1.24
N PRO A 108 -7.32 -10.68 -1.18
CA PRO A 108 -7.52 -9.74 -0.08
C PRO A 108 -7.71 -10.40 1.30
N LYS A 109 -8.27 -11.62 1.33
CA LYS A 109 -8.44 -12.37 2.58
C LYS A 109 -7.10 -12.84 3.13
N GLN A 110 -6.22 -13.35 2.27
CA GLN A 110 -4.87 -13.76 2.65
C GLN A 110 -4.02 -12.56 3.09
N LEU A 111 -4.12 -11.42 2.39
CA LEU A 111 -3.46 -10.18 2.80
C LEU A 111 -3.82 -9.76 4.22
N MET A 112 -5.12 -9.81 4.56
CA MET A 112 -5.57 -9.48 5.92
C MET A 112 -5.03 -10.48 6.95
N ALA A 113 -5.07 -11.78 6.64
CA ALA A 113 -4.59 -12.83 7.53
C ALA A 113 -3.07 -12.70 7.80
N ASP A 114 -2.28 -12.51 6.74
CA ASP A 114 -0.83 -12.34 6.84
C ASP A 114 -0.47 -11.08 7.62
N PHE A 115 -1.17 -9.97 7.34
CA PHE A 115 -0.96 -8.72 8.07
C PHE A 115 -1.25 -8.87 9.56
N LEU A 116 -2.39 -9.48 9.93
CA LEU A 116 -2.74 -9.67 11.34
C LEU A 116 -1.76 -10.62 12.04
N ALA A 117 -1.30 -11.68 11.38
CA ALA A 117 -0.30 -12.58 11.92
C ALA A 117 1.04 -11.87 12.20
N ASP A 118 1.49 -11.01 11.27
CA ASP A 118 2.68 -10.21 11.49
C ASP A 118 2.47 -9.18 12.62
N VAL A 119 1.28 -8.61 12.77
CA VAL A 119 0.94 -7.69 13.88
C VAL A 119 0.94 -8.40 15.23
N GLU A 120 0.40 -9.62 15.32
CA GLU A 120 0.40 -10.41 16.56
C GLU A 120 1.81 -10.62 17.10
N GLY A 121 2.82 -10.73 16.23
CA GLY A 121 4.24 -10.79 16.62
C GLY A 121 4.78 -9.54 17.33
N PHE A 122 4.05 -8.42 17.33
CA PHE A 122 4.41 -7.17 18.02
C PHE A 122 3.50 -6.86 19.22
N ILE A 123 2.53 -7.73 19.52
CA ILE A 123 1.66 -7.55 20.68
C ILE A 123 2.24 -8.36 21.84
N GLU A 124 3.06 -7.67 22.65
CA GLU A 124 3.49 -8.12 23.98
C GLU A 124 2.69 -7.40 25.08
#